data_AF-A0A8X8A6Z7-F1
#
_entry.id   AF-A0A8X8A6Z7-F1
#
_cell.length_a   1.000
_cell.length_b   1.000
_cell.length_c   1.000
_cell.angle_alpha   90.00
_cell.angle_beta   90.00
_cell.angle_gamma   90.00
#
_symmetry.space_group_name_H-M   'P 1'
#
loop_
_entity.id
_entity.type
_entity.pdbx_description
1 polymer ?
#
loop_
_entity_poly.entity_id
_entity_poly.type
_entity_poly.pdbx_seq_one_letter_code
_entity_poly.pdbx_strand_id
1 'polypeptide(L)'
;MSLNIIWLVLSLCFSPFVHSSDNFTTDTLDTFLQDSAFKSLVRQWPHTGALYKGLIPVNLSGMEVSIVRIRSRTLWKIGANFSNFQIPSRTMTSPHVKRLAIVYQDLGNWSSYYYSAPGYSMITPVVGFMVFNASNARAESTEKISLDTGGKAIVIRFASSTIPESMIVFGAKCVTFSASGKFHLSEINQLNECHSQDQGHFSIVVPLQRKGREKRKRSLWYLWVIEFVLGFSVVAFLGYFGIVSLKLLKTKAIQAMERQADEDLVLDTIWVGSSKMPSATVTRTQPNLENGGFLES
;
A
#
# COMPACT_ATOMS: atom_id res chain seq x y z
N MET A 1 36.11 -23.02 33.74
CA MET A 1 36.44 -22.41 32.43
C MET A 1 35.27 -22.38 31.44
N SER A 2 34.09 -22.94 31.73
CA SER A 2 32.97 -22.98 30.76
C SER A 2 32.02 -21.76 30.79
N LEU A 3 31.87 -21.07 31.92
CA LEU A 3 30.90 -19.96 32.04
C LEU A 3 31.34 -18.68 31.30
N ASN A 4 32.64 -18.37 31.30
CA ASN A 4 33.16 -17.17 30.62
C ASN A 4 33.06 -17.26 29.09
N ILE A 5 33.11 -18.48 28.54
CA ILE A 5 32.98 -18.73 27.10
C ILE A 5 31.53 -18.50 26.66
N ILE A 6 30.56 -18.89 27.49
CA ILE A 6 29.13 -18.67 27.21
C ILE A 6 28.80 -17.16 27.21
N TRP A 7 29.38 -16.38 28.12
CA TRP A 7 29.18 -14.93 28.17
C TRP A 7 29.80 -14.20 26.96
N LEU A 8 30.98 -14.65 26.51
CA LEU A 8 31.64 -14.12 25.31
C LEU A 8 30.84 -14.41 24.03
N VAL A 9 30.26 -15.60 23.91
CA VAL A 9 29.41 -15.97 22.76
C VAL A 9 28.08 -15.20 22.79
N LEU A 10 27.48 -15.01 23.97
CA LEU A 10 26.27 -14.16 24.09
C LEU A 10 26.57 -12.69 23.75
N SER A 11 27.72 -12.16 24.17
CA SER A 11 28.14 -10.79 23.87
C SER A 11 28.41 -10.55 22.38
N LEU A 12 28.89 -11.56 21.65
CA LEU A 12 29.09 -11.52 20.20
C LEU A 12 27.76 -11.65 19.41
N CYS A 13 26.72 -12.24 20.00
CA CYS A 13 25.38 -12.29 19.42
C CYS A 13 24.56 -11.00 19.63
N PHE A 14 24.94 -10.15 20.58
CA PHE A 14 24.28 -8.87 20.88
C PHE A 14 25.02 -7.64 20.35
N SER A 15 26.15 -7.80 19.66
CA SER A 15 26.63 -6.71 18.81
C SER A 15 25.66 -6.56 17.65
N PRO A 16 24.93 -5.44 17.50
CA PRO A 16 24.35 -5.15 16.20
C PRO A 16 25.52 -5.16 15.23
N PHE A 17 25.45 -6.06 14.24
CA PHE A 17 26.19 -5.86 13.00
C PHE A 17 25.75 -4.48 12.52
N VAL A 18 26.55 -3.46 12.83
CA VAL A 18 26.50 -2.19 12.12
C VAL A 18 27.06 -2.53 10.75
N HIS A 19 26.21 -3.15 9.93
CA HIS A 19 26.32 -2.93 8.50
C HIS A 19 26.17 -1.41 8.36
N SER A 20 27.29 -0.73 8.11
CA SER A 20 27.24 0.58 7.46
C SER A 20 26.68 0.32 6.07
N SER A 21 25.37 0.10 5.97
CA SER A 21 24.68 0.46 4.75
C SER A 21 24.72 1.97 4.78
N ASP A 22 25.69 2.55 4.07
CA ASP A 22 25.68 3.98 3.82
C ASP A 22 24.36 4.25 3.10
N ASN A 23 23.34 4.66 3.86
CA ASN A 23 22.07 5.10 3.33
C ASN A 23 22.37 6.43 2.66
N PHE A 24 22.77 6.37 1.40
CA PHE A 24 22.98 7.54 0.58
C PHE A 24 21.63 8.23 0.43
N THR A 25 21.48 9.38 1.08
CA THR A 25 20.42 10.33 0.74
C THR A 25 20.58 10.73 -0.74
N THR A 26 19.49 11.13 -1.40
CA THR A 26 19.56 11.58 -2.81
C THR A 26 20.57 12.71 -3.01
N ASP A 27 20.70 13.60 -2.03
CA ASP A 27 21.65 14.73 -2.05
C ASP A 27 23.12 14.29 -1.95
N THR A 28 23.42 13.28 -1.12
CA THR A 28 24.78 12.72 -1.02
C THR A 28 25.16 11.94 -2.28
N LEU A 29 24.21 11.22 -2.89
CA LEU A 29 24.42 10.57 -4.18
C LEU A 29 24.67 11.59 -5.29
N ASP A 30 23.85 12.65 -5.37
CA ASP A 30 23.99 13.69 -6.39
C ASP A 30 25.35 14.39 -6.31
N THR A 31 25.81 14.68 -5.09
CA THR A 31 27.13 15.27 -4.85
C THR A 31 28.26 14.34 -5.31
N PHE A 32 28.15 13.03 -5.04
CA PHE A 32 29.13 12.04 -5.50
C PHE A 32 29.16 11.92 -7.02
N LEU A 33 27.98 11.82 -7.66
CA LEU A 33 27.86 11.72 -9.12
C LEU A 33 28.38 13.00 -9.80
N GLN A 34 28.10 14.16 -9.21
CA GLN A 34 28.66 15.45 -9.65
C GLN A 34 30.18 15.44 -9.60
N ASP A 35 30.79 15.10 -8.46
CA ASP A 35 32.26 15.07 -8.31
C ASP A 35 32.92 14.12 -9.32
N SER A 36 32.36 12.92 -9.49
CA SER A 36 32.83 11.96 -10.51
C SER A 36 32.77 12.56 -11.93
N ALA A 37 31.67 13.22 -12.28
CA ALA A 37 31.49 13.83 -13.58
C ALA A 37 32.51 14.97 -13.82
N PHE A 38 32.70 15.86 -12.84
CA PHE A 38 33.69 16.95 -12.93
C PHE A 38 35.13 16.43 -13.04
N LYS A 39 35.47 15.34 -12.35
CA LYS A 39 36.79 14.67 -12.50
C LYS A 39 37.03 14.21 -13.94
N SER A 40 36.02 13.67 -14.62
CA SER A 40 36.13 13.31 -16.05
C SER A 40 36.39 14.53 -16.93
N LEU A 41 35.70 15.65 -16.68
CA LEU A 41 35.87 16.89 -17.44
C LEU A 41 37.30 17.47 -17.32
N VAL A 42 37.91 17.39 -16.14
CA VAL A 42 39.28 17.87 -15.91
C VAL A 42 40.32 16.94 -16.55
N ARG A 43 40.11 15.62 -16.48
CA ARG A 43 41.03 14.62 -17.03
C ARG A 43 41.09 14.62 -18.56
N GLN A 44 39.94 14.78 -19.23
CA GLN A 44 39.82 14.48 -20.67
C GLN A 44 40.09 15.66 -21.62
N TRP A 45 40.83 16.70 -21.16
CA TRP A 45 41.19 17.90 -21.92
C TRP A 45 39.97 18.59 -22.59
N PRO A 46 39.41 19.66 -21.98
CA PRO A 46 38.03 20.06 -22.19
C PRO A 46 37.78 20.67 -23.58
N HIS A 47 37.41 19.84 -24.55
CA HIS A 47 36.75 20.31 -25.76
C HIS A 47 35.35 20.81 -25.37
N THR A 48 35.07 22.07 -25.67
CA THR A 48 33.76 22.66 -25.37
C THR A 48 32.69 22.00 -26.24
N GLY A 49 31.58 21.57 -25.64
CA GLY A 49 30.47 20.92 -26.35
C GLY A 49 30.61 19.40 -26.54
N ALA A 50 31.68 18.77 -26.07
CA ALA A 50 31.81 17.32 -26.05
C ALA A 50 31.15 16.72 -24.79
N LEU A 51 30.46 15.59 -24.96
CA LEU A 51 29.87 14.83 -23.86
C LEU A 51 30.89 13.82 -23.32
N TYR A 52 31.18 13.90 -22.02
CA TYR A 52 32.16 13.05 -21.36
C TYR A 52 31.49 12.16 -20.33
N LYS A 53 31.80 10.86 -20.33
CA LYS A 53 31.26 9.91 -19.34
C LYS A 53 32.07 9.97 -18.03
N GLY A 54 31.37 10.01 -16.90
CA GLY A 54 31.96 9.91 -15.56
C GLY A 54 32.41 8.50 -15.23
N LEU A 55 33.32 8.39 -14.28
CA LEU A 55 33.81 7.09 -13.80
C LEU A 55 32.97 6.67 -12.58
N ILE A 56 32.16 5.65 -12.76
CA ILE A 56 31.29 5.12 -11.70
C ILE A 56 32.00 3.94 -11.00
N PRO A 57 32.04 3.90 -9.66
CA PRO A 57 32.62 2.78 -8.93
C PRO A 57 31.77 1.52 -9.14
N VAL A 58 32.40 0.35 -8.98
CA VAL A 58 31.75 -0.95 -9.18
C VAL A 58 30.49 -1.12 -8.32
N ASN A 59 30.46 -0.52 -7.13
CA ASN A 59 29.32 -0.57 -6.21
C ASN A 59 28.06 0.13 -6.76
N LEU A 60 28.23 1.08 -7.69
CA LEU A 60 27.14 1.80 -8.36
C LEU A 60 27.01 1.37 -9.83
N SER A 61 27.50 0.18 -10.16
CA SER A 61 27.39 -0.38 -11.51
C SER A 61 25.94 -0.38 -11.98
N GLY A 62 25.72 0.00 -13.24
CA GLY A 62 24.40 0.20 -13.82
C GLY A 62 23.88 1.63 -13.74
N MET A 63 24.54 2.54 -13.00
CA MET A 63 24.34 3.98 -13.17
C MET A 63 25.23 4.53 -14.28
N GLU A 64 24.74 5.52 -15.01
CA GLU A 64 25.53 6.31 -15.95
C GLU A 64 25.50 7.79 -15.55
N VAL A 65 26.67 8.41 -15.53
CA VAL A 65 26.77 9.86 -15.38
C VAL A 65 27.58 10.42 -16.54
N SER A 66 27.15 11.55 -17.09
CA SER A 66 27.89 12.25 -18.13
C SER A 66 27.85 13.75 -17.92
N ILE A 67 28.83 14.45 -18.47
CA ILE A 67 28.96 15.90 -18.32
C ILE A 67 29.28 16.53 -19.67
N VAL A 68 28.69 17.70 -19.90
CA VAL A 68 29.04 18.55 -21.04
C VAL A 68 29.29 19.97 -20.54
N ARG A 69 30.35 20.59 -21.02
CA ARG A 69 30.65 22.01 -20.77
C ARG A 69 30.35 22.83 -22.00
N ILE A 70 29.45 23.81 -21.89
CA ILE A 70 29.06 24.70 -22.98
C ILE A 70 29.12 26.18 -22.58
N ARG A 71 29.11 27.07 -23.57
CA ARG A 71 28.97 28.53 -23.34
C ARG A 71 27.48 28.86 -23.20
N SER A 72 27.14 29.81 -22.33
CA SER A 72 25.75 30.29 -22.18
C SER A 72 25.19 30.87 -23.47
N ARG A 73 26.05 31.48 -24.30
CA ARG A 73 25.67 31.94 -25.65
C ARG A 73 25.25 30.79 -26.57
N THR A 74 25.88 29.62 -26.46
CA THR A 74 25.52 28.43 -27.25
C THR A 74 24.16 27.89 -26.80
N LEU A 75 23.95 27.77 -25.48
CA LEU A 75 22.67 27.37 -24.89
C LEU A 75 21.54 28.32 -25.34
N TRP A 76 21.78 29.63 -25.31
CA TRP A 76 20.81 30.61 -25.80
C TRP A 76 20.51 30.48 -27.30
N LYS A 77 21.55 30.34 -28.14
CA LYS A 77 21.37 30.35 -29.61
C LYS A 77 20.73 29.06 -30.13
N ILE A 78 21.15 27.90 -29.62
CA ILE A 78 20.82 26.59 -30.20
C ILE A 78 20.12 25.66 -29.19
N GLY A 79 20.35 25.85 -27.89
CA GLY A 79 19.91 24.93 -26.86
C GLY A 79 20.97 23.87 -26.54
N ALA A 80 20.54 22.74 -25.98
CA ALA A 80 21.37 21.58 -25.72
C ALA A 80 20.58 20.30 -26.03
N ASN A 81 21.21 19.36 -26.73
CA ASN A 81 20.59 18.07 -27.05
C ASN A 81 21.62 16.97 -26.78
N PHE A 82 21.58 16.40 -25.59
CA PHE A 82 22.54 15.39 -25.13
C PHE A 82 21.82 14.35 -24.28
N SER A 83 22.29 13.09 -24.35
CA SER A 83 21.71 11.97 -23.60
C SER A 83 20.19 11.92 -23.83
N ASN A 84 19.39 11.98 -22.76
CA ASN A 84 17.94 11.86 -22.78
C ASN A 84 17.24 13.22 -22.83
N PHE A 85 17.97 14.33 -22.95
CA PHE A 85 17.44 15.67 -22.69
C PHE A 85 17.63 16.61 -23.87
N GLN A 86 16.55 17.32 -24.19
CA GLN A 86 16.53 18.39 -25.18
C GLN A 86 16.09 19.69 -24.50
N ILE A 87 17.08 20.54 -24.22
CA ILE A 87 16.89 21.87 -23.66
C ILE A 87 16.68 22.85 -24.82
N PRO A 88 15.57 23.63 -24.82
CA PRO A 88 15.24 24.50 -25.95
C PRO A 88 16.22 25.66 -26.11
N SER A 89 16.28 26.21 -27.32
CA SER A 89 16.95 27.48 -27.56
C SER A 89 16.21 28.64 -26.86
N ARG A 90 16.95 29.72 -26.61
CA ARG A 90 16.58 30.87 -25.77
C ARG A 90 16.50 30.55 -24.27
N THR A 91 17.18 29.49 -23.83
CA THR A 91 17.34 29.20 -22.41
C THR A 91 18.47 30.06 -21.82
N MET A 92 18.19 30.72 -20.70
CA MET A 92 19.13 31.52 -19.92
C MET A 92 19.51 30.81 -18.62
N THR A 93 20.62 31.24 -18.03
CA THR A 93 21.04 30.80 -16.70
C THR A 93 20.78 31.92 -15.70
N SER A 94 20.33 31.54 -14.50
CA SER A 94 20.19 32.45 -13.37
C SER A 94 20.93 31.87 -12.17
N PRO A 95 21.99 32.54 -11.66
CA PRO A 95 22.62 33.75 -12.19
C PRO A 95 23.31 33.52 -13.55
N HIS A 96 23.58 34.61 -14.27
CA HIS A 96 24.27 34.53 -15.57
C HIS A 96 25.74 34.10 -15.41
N VAL A 97 26.14 33.05 -16.13
CA VAL A 97 27.53 32.56 -16.16
C VAL A 97 28.11 32.60 -17.57
N LYS A 98 29.44 32.68 -17.72
CA LYS A 98 30.10 32.63 -19.05
C LYS A 98 30.05 31.24 -19.65
N ARG A 99 30.29 30.22 -18.82
CA ARG A 99 30.27 28.80 -19.18
C ARG A 99 29.55 28.03 -18.09
N LEU A 100 28.74 27.07 -18.50
CA LEU A 100 28.03 26.15 -17.63
C LEU A 100 28.45 24.72 -17.93
N ALA A 101 28.33 23.87 -16.93
CA ALA A 101 28.37 22.42 -17.08
C ALA A 101 26.97 21.87 -16.85
N ILE A 102 26.56 20.92 -17.68
CA ILE A 102 25.34 20.16 -17.50
C ILE A 102 25.77 18.74 -17.17
N VAL A 103 25.36 18.26 -16.01
CA VAL A 103 25.57 16.88 -15.56
C VAL A 103 24.29 16.12 -15.81
N TYR A 104 24.36 15.06 -16.59
CA TYR A 104 23.27 14.12 -16.84
C TYR A 104 23.51 12.86 -16.02
N GLN A 105 22.45 12.33 -15.44
CA GLN A 105 22.45 11.12 -14.62
C GLN A 105 21.39 10.16 -15.14
N ASP A 106 21.72 8.88 -15.17
CA ASP A 106 20.79 7.77 -15.36
C ASP A 106 21.05 6.78 -14.23
N LEU A 107 20.06 6.58 -13.35
CA LEU A 107 20.19 5.70 -12.19
C LEU A 107 19.99 4.23 -12.55
N GLY A 108 19.48 3.91 -13.75
CA GLY A 108 19.24 2.54 -14.17
C GLY A 108 18.43 1.74 -13.12
N ASN A 109 18.93 0.56 -12.75
CA ASN A 109 18.29 -0.33 -11.79
C ASN A 109 18.23 0.22 -10.34
N TRP A 110 18.99 1.26 -10.03
CA TRP A 110 19.02 1.86 -8.69
C TRP A 110 17.88 2.86 -8.45
N SER A 111 17.09 3.13 -9.48
CA SER A 111 16.00 4.10 -9.44
C SER A 111 15.05 3.89 -8.25
N SER A 112 14.58 2.66 -8.01
CA SER A 112 13.65 2.35 -6.92
C SER A 112 14.28 2.36 -5.52
N TYR A 113 15.62 2.34 -5.44
CA TYR A 113 16.32 2.44 -4.16
C TYR A 113 16.37 3.89 -3.67
N TYR A 114 16.61 4.83 -4.59
CA TYR A 114 16.76 6.26 -4.27
C TYR A 114 15.46 7.05 -4.38
N TYR A 115 14.55 6.64 -5.27
CA TYR A 115 13.32 7.37 -5.57
C TYR A 115 12.09 6.49 -5.36
N SER A 116 11.07 7.07 -4.74
CA SER A 116 9.79 6.40 -4.52
C SER A 116 8.62 7.32 -4.88
N ALA A 117 7.62 6.76 -5.56
CA ALA A 117 6.39 7.44 -5.94
C ALA A 117 5.20 6.66 -5.36
N PRO A 118 4.81 6.88 -4.10
CA PRO A 118 3.75 6.10 -3.45
C PRO A 118 2.44 6.12 -4.24
N GLY A 119 1.87 4.92 -4.46
CA GLY A 119 0.67 4.73 -5.28
C GLY A 119 0.95 4.51 -6.77
N TYR A 120 2.22 4.61 -7.19
CA TYR A 120 2.66 4.38 -8.54
C TYR A 120 3.86 3.42 -8.60
N SER A 121 4.06 2.78 -9.76
CA SER A 121 5.24 1.97 -10.07
C SER A 121 6.00 2.64 -11.20
N MET A 122 7.32 2.78 -11.05
CA MET A 122 8.20 3.26 -12.12
C MET A 122 8.34 2.18 -13.19
N ILE A 123 8.27 2.60 -14.45
CA ILE A 123 8.43 1.71 -15.62
C ILE A 123 9.69 2.05 -16.42
N THR A 124 10.24 3.25 -16.22
CA THR A 124 11.53 3.68 -16.76
C THR A 124 12.50 3.97 -15.62
N PRO A 125 13.83 3.89 -15.86
CA PRO A 125 14.80 4.38 -14.89
C PRO A 125 14.61 5.88 -14.66
N VAL A 126 15.07 6.34 -13.50
CA VAL A 126 15.13 7.76 -13.14
C VAL A 126 16.33 8.37 -13.85
N VAL A 127 16.04 9.32 -14.73
CA VAL A 127 17.05 10.12 -15.41
C VAL A 127 16.97 11.55 -14.89
N GLY A 128 18.11 12.20 -14.72
CA GLY A 128 18.16 13.56 -14.22
C GLY A 128 19.19 14.41 -14.93
N PHE A 129 19.03 15.71 -14.81
CA PHE A 129 20.10 16.64 -15.15
C PHE A 129 20.12 17.83 -14.20
N MET A 130 21.31 18.35 -13.97
CA MET A 130 21.52 19.57 -13.20
C MET A 130 22.59 20.43 -13.87
N VAL A 131 22.49 21.73 -13.65
CA VAL A 131 23.35 22.73 -14.26
C VAL A 131 24.20 23.43 -13.20
N PHE A 132 25.47 23.62 -13.53
CA PHE A 132 26.46 24.21 -12.63
C PHE A 132 27.27 25.30 -13.32
N ASN A 133 27.76 26.26 -12.54
CA ASN A 133 28.75 27.22 -13.02
C ASN A 133 30.07 26.48 -13.33
N ALA A 134 30.50 26.58 -14.59
CA ALA A 134 31.75 25.98 -15.06
C ALA A 134 32.62 27.02 -15.76
N SER A 135 32.56 28.29 -15.31
CA SER A 135 33.47 29.34 -15.77
C SER A 135 34.92 28.95 -15.49
N ASN A 136 35.19 28.39 -14.31
CA ASN A 136 36.42 27.69 -13.97
C ASN A 136 36.13 26.19 -13.80
N ALA A 137 36.62 25.34 -14.71
CA ALA A 137 36.38 23.89 -14.67
C ALA A 137 37.23 23.16 -13.63
N ARG A 138 38.24 23.82 -13.05
CA ARG A 138 39.11 23.27 -12.00
C ARG A 138 38.73 23.77 -10.61
N ALA A 139 37.61 24.48 -10.48
CA ALA A 139 37.12 24.91 -9.18
C ALA A 139 36.73 23.68 -8.34
N GLU A 140 37.12 23.66 -7.08
CA GLU A 140 36.82 22.56 -6.14
C GLU A 140 35.34 22.51 -5.77
N SER A 141 34.65 23.65 -5.80
CA SER A 141 33.20 23.74 -5.64
C SER A 141 32.58 24.36 -6.88
N THR A 142 31.51 23.74 -7.37
CA THR A 142 30.73 24.27 -8.49
C THR A 142 29.31 24.56 -8.03
N GLU A 143 28.96 25.84 -8.09
CA GLU A 143 27.66 26.34 -7.70
C GLU A 143 26.58 25.85 -8.68
N LYS A 144 25.51 25.27 -8.13
CA LYS A 144 24.33 24.89 -8.90
C LYS A 144 23.60 26.15 -9.35
N ILE A 145 23.27 26.24 -10.64
CA ILE A 145 22.57 27.38 -11.24
C ILE A 145 21.21 26.92 -11.78
N SER A 146 20.24 27.82 -11.84
CA SER A 146 18.94 27.52 -12.43
C SER A 146 18.90 27.89 -13.91
N LEU A 147 17.95 27.28 -14.62
CA LEU A 147 17.65 27.60 -16.00
C LEU A 147 16.34 28.39 -16.07
N ASP A 148 16.29 29.35 -16.98
CA ASP A 148 15.06 30.00 -17.41
C ASP A 148 14.87 29.71 -18.89
N THR A 149 13.88 28.88 -19.20
CA THR A 149 13.58 28.46 -20.58
C THR A 149 12.64 29.42 -21.31
N GLY A 150 12.24 30.54 -20.68
CA GLY A 150 11.29 31.49 -21.25
C GLY A 150 9.93 30.87 -21.55
N GLY A 151 9.50 29.91 -20.73
CA GLY A 151 8.21 29.20 -20.85
C GLY A 151 8.21 28.01 -21.82
N LYS A 152 9.34 27.72 -22.49
CA LYS A 152 9.45 26.52 -23.34
C LYS A 152 9.77 25.28 -22.50
N ALA A 153 9.18 24.15 -22.85
CA ALA A 153 9.47 22.89 -22.18
C ALA A 153 10.82 22.30 -22.60
N ILE A 154 11.54 21.78 -21.62
CA ILE A 154 12.62 20.80 -21.75
C ILE A 154 11.97 19.46 -22.01
N VAL A 155 12.41 18.80 -23.08
CA VAL A 155 11.89 17.49 -23.48
C VAL A 155 12.82 16.41 -22.94
N ILE A 156 12.27 15.46 -22.20
CA ILE A 156 12.95 14.30 -21.64
C ILE A 156 12.47 13.06 -22.40
N ARG A 157 13.39 12.39 -23.09
CA ARG A 157 13.14 11.20 -23.91
C ARG A 157 13.65 9.97 -23.19
N PHE A 158 12.77 9.02 -22.92
CA PHE A 158 13.17 7.74 -22.34
C PHE A 158 13.44 6.75 -23.47
N ALA A 159 14.61 6.10 -23.44
CA ALA A 159 14.90 5.00 -24.35
C ALA A 159 13.94 3.85 -24.01
N SER A 160 13.01 3.57 -24.90
CA SER A 160 11.98 2.57 -24.72
C SER A 160 12.20 1.44 -25.72
N SER A 161 12.41 0.22 -25.21
CA SER A 161 11.70 -0.91 -25.77
C SER A 161 10.21 -0.58 -25.61
N THR A 162 9.57 -0.23 -26.72
CA THR A 162 8.16 0.22 -26.85
C THR A 162 7.30 0.02 -25.61
N ILE A 163 6.95 1.10 -24.90
CA ILE A 163 5.88 1.06 -23.89
C ILE A 163 4.65 0.53 -24.65
N PRO A 164 4.15 -0.68 -24.32
CA PRO A 164 3.03 -1.24 -25.04
C PRO A 164 1.85 -0.29 -24.87
N GLU A 165 1.07 -0.09 -25.92
CA GLU A 165 -0.06 0.83 -25.96
C GLU A 165 -1.04 0.61 -24.79
N SER A 166 -1.08 -0.62 -24.26
CA SER A 166 -1.79 -0.99 -23.04
C SER A 166 -1.37 -0.19 -21.79
N MET A 167 -0.11 0.23 -21.66
CA MET A 167 0.36 1.09 -20.55
C MET A 167 -0.15 2.52 -20.63
N ILE A 168 -0.44 3.05 -21.82
CA ILE A 168 -1.16 4.32 -21.98
C ILE A 168 -2.57 4.16 -21.41
N VAL A 169 -3.24 3.04 -21.72
CA VAL A 169 -4.57 2.71 -21.18
C VAL A 169 -4.56 2.62 -19.66
N PHE A 170 -3.42 2.23 -19.06
CA PHE A 170 -3.24 2.19 -17.60
C PHE A 170 -3.00 3.57 -16.96
N GLY A 171 -2.98 4.67 -17.72
CA GLY A 171 -2.83 6.02 -17.18
C GLY A 171 -1.40 6.34 -16.76
N ALA A 172 -0.44 6.04 -17.62
CA ALA A 172 0.96 6.43 -17.43
C ALA A 172 1.10 7.95 -17.24
N LYS A 173 1.97 8.36 -16.32
CA LYS A 173 2.25 9.75 -15.98
C LYS A 173 3.75 9.99 -15.90
N CYS A 174 4.15 11.21 -16.19
CA CYS A 174 5.50 11.68 -15.91
C CYS A 174 5.60 12.04 -14.44
N VAL A 175 6.69 11.66 -13.79
CA VAL A 175 7.00 12.05 -12.41
C VAL A 175 8.27 12.89 -12.39
N THR A 176 8.24 13.98 -11.64
CA THR A 176 9.38 14.85 -11.38
C THR A 176 9.69 14.82 -9.89
N PHE A 177 10.92 14.52 -9.50
CA PHE A 177 11.35 14.52 -8.11
C PHE A 177 12.00 15.87 -7.78
N SER A 178 11.48 16.52 -6.73
CA SER A 178 12.05 17.75 -6.20
C SER A 178 13.20 17.46 -5.25
N ALA A 179 14.07 18.45 -5.04
CA ALA A 179 15.15 18.38 -4.05
C ALA A 179 14.64 18.14 -2.61
N SER A 180 13.36 18.43 -2.33
CA SER A 180 12.73 18.19 -1.03
C SER A 180 12.25 16.74 -0.80
N GLY A 181 12.49 15.84 -1.76
CA GLY A 181 12.00 14.46 -1.74
C GLY A 181 10.51 14.32 -2.11
N LYS A 182 9.81 15.43 -2.35
CA LYS A 182 8.45 15.41 -2.92
C LYS A 182 8.48 15.12 -4.41
N PHE A 183 7.44 14.48 -4.92
CA PHE A 183 7.28 14.24 -6.35
C PHE A 183 6.04 14.97 -6.89
N HIS A 184 6.12 15.39 -8.14
CA HIS A 184 4.99 15.96 -8.88
C HIS A 184 4.69 15.08 -10.07
N LEU A 185 3.40 14.96 -10.38
CA LEU A 185 2.92 14.18 -11.52
C LEU A 185 2.44 15.14 -12.61
N SER A 186 2.86 14.88 -13.84
CA SER A 186 2.38 15.56 -15.04
C SER A 186 1.81 14.54 -16.02
N GLU A 187 0.88 15.02 -16.86
CA GLU A 187 0.34 14.21 -17.95
C GLU A 187 1.40 13.96 -19.01
N ILE A 188 1.26 12.83 -19.71
CA ILE A 188 2.15 12.44 -20.79
C ILE A 188 1.54 12.90 -22.12
N ASN A 189 2.27 13.72 -22.87
CA ASN A 189 1.78 14.23 -24.16
C ASN A 189 2.05 13.27 -25.32
N GLN A 190 3.17 12.54 -25.27
CA GLN A 190 3.63 11.62 -26.31
C GLN A 190 4.27 10.38 -25.67
N LEU A 191 4.19 9.23 -26.34
CA LEU A 191 4.81 7.99 -25.88
C LEU A 191 6.29 8.21 -25.55
N ASN A 192 6.67 7.93 -24.30
CA ASN A 192 8.05 7.98 -23.80
C ASN A 192 8.67 9.38 -23.65
N GLU A 193 7.87 10.44 -23.72
CA GLU A 193 8.37 11.81 -23.60
C GLU A 193 7.71 12.54 -22.43
N CYS A 194 8.55 13.11 -21.57
CA CYS A 194 8.12 13.99 -20.48
C CYS A 194 8.55 15.42 -20.74
N HIS A 195 7.74 16.36 -20.31
CA HIS A 195 7.99 17.79 -20.46
C HIS A 195 8.19 18.41 -19.07
N SER A 196 9.25 19.20 -18.91
CA SER A 196 9.55 19.96 -17.69
C SER A 196 9.98 21.38 -18.04
N GLN A 197 9.85 22.33 -17.13
CA GLN A 197 10.44 23.67 -17.28
C GLN A 197 11.76 23.80 -16.52
N ASP A 198 11.95 22.96 -15.51
CA ASP A 198 13.09 23.01 -14.60
C ASP A 198 13.98 21.77 -14.71
N GLN A 199 15.17 21.88 -14.13
CA GLN A 199 16.13 20.80 -13.92
C GLN A 199 15.72 19.91 -12.72
N GLY A 200 16.16 18.66 -12.70
CA GLY A 200 15.81 17.70 -11.66
C GLY A 200 15.87 16.26 -12.16
N HIS A 201 15.13 15.38 -11.50
CA HIS A 201 15.05 13.95 -11.80
C HIS A 201 13.66 13.56 -12.25
N PHE A 202 13.60 12.71 -13.26
CA PHE A 202 12.41 12.41 -14.05
C PHE A 202 12.28 10.91 -14.27
N SER A 203 11.05 10.40 -14.26
CA SER A 203 10.73 9.02 -14.64
C SER A 203 9.29 8.95 -15.18
N ILE A 204 8.93 7.83 -15.80
CA ILE A 204 7.55 7.51 -16.16
C ILE A 204 7.02 6.47 -15.17
N VAL A 205 5.83 6.72 -14.67
CA VAL A 205 5.16 5.89 -13.66
C VAL A 205 3.77 5.49 -14.10
N VAL A 206 3.31 4.33 -13.63
CA VAL A 206 1.93 3.84 -13.80
C VAL A 206 1.26 3.66 -12.45
N PRO A 207 -0.04 3.93 -12.32
CA PRO A 207 -0.75 3.74 -11.05
C PRO A 207 -0.75 2.26 -10.65
N LEU A 208 -0.40 1.98 -9.40
CA LEU A 208 -0.55 0.65 -8.81
C LEU A 208 -2.06 0.35 -8.70
N GLN A 209 -2.56 -0.53 -9.56
CA GLN A 209 -3.97 -0.93 -9.59
C GLN A 209 -4.43 -1.46 -8.21
N ARG A 210 -5.06 -0.59 -7.41
CA ARG A 210 -5.71 -0.97 -6.14
C ARG A 210 -6.93 -1.88 -6.34
N LYS A 211 -7.38 -2.09 -7.59
CA LYS A 211 -8.53 -2.94 -7.93
C LYS A 211 -8.46 -4.34 -7.31
N GLY A 212 -7.26 -4.91 -7.10
CA GLY A 212 -7.12 -6.21 -6.44
C GLY A 212 -7.45 -6.19 -4.94
N ARG A 213 -7.08 -5.12 -4.23
CA ARG A 213 -7.27 -5.02 -2.76
C ARG A 213 -8.73 -4.78 -2.40
N GLU A 214 -9.44 -4.00 -3.21
CA GLU A 214 -10.86 -3.73 -3.03
C GLU A 214 -11.73 -4.92 -3.43
N LYS A 215 -11.42 -5.60 -4.55
CA LYS A 215 -12.09 -6.85 -4.96
C LYS A 215 -11.92 -7.95 -3.91
N ARG A 216 -10.71 -8.12 -3.34
CA ARG A 216 -10.44 -9.12 -2.29
C ARG A 216 -11.16 -8.79 -0.98
N LYS A 217 -11.22 -7.53 -0.58
CA LYS A 217 -11.98 -7.11 0.61
C LYS A 217 -13.48 -7.34 0.41
N ARG A 218 -13.99 -7.07 -0.80
CA ARG A 218 -15.40 -7.29 -1.16
C ARG A 218 -15.76 -8.78 -1.20
N SER A 219 -14.92 -9.65 -1.76
CA SER A 219 -15.17 -11.10 -1.78
C SER A 219 -15.15 -11.72 -0.38
N LEU A 220 -14.26 -11.25 0.50
CA LEU A 220 -14.23 -11.68 1.91
C LEU A 220 -15.48 -11.22 2.67
N TRP A 221 -16.00 -10.03 2.39
CA TRP A 221 -17.26 -9.57 2.97
C TRP A 221 -18.46 -10.40 2.49
N TYR A 222 -18.52 -10.74 1.20
CA TYR A 222 -19.54 -11.65 0.68
C TYR A 222 -19.46 -13.05 1.31
N LEU A 223 -18.27 -13.62 1.49
CA LEU A 223 -18.09 -14.91 2.17
C LEU A 223 -18.60 -14.85 3.63
N TRP A 224 -18.28 -13.78 4.35
CA TRP A 224 -18.76 -13.58 5.71
C TRP A 224 -20.29 -13.45 5.78
N VAL A 225 -20.90 -12.70 4.84
CA VAL A 225 -22.36 -12.58 4.75
C VAL A 225 -23.03 -13.93 4.45
N ILE A 226 -22.45 -14.77 3.59
CA ILE A 226 -22.98 -16.10 3.27
C ILE A 226 -22.98 -17.01 4.52
N GLU A 227 -21.92 -16.99 5.33
CA GLU A 227 -21.87 -17.77 6.58
C GLU A 227 -22.93 -17.31 7.60
N PHE A 228 -23.14 -16.00 7.74
CA PHE A 228 -24.16 -15.47 8.64
C PHE A 228 -25.58 -15.85 8.20
N VAL A 229 -25.88 -15.79 6.89
CA VAL A 229 -27.21 -16.10 6.36
C VAL A 229 -27.52 -17.60 6.48
N LEU A 230 -26.56 -18.48 6.14
CA LEU A 230 -26.75 -19.92 6.32
C LEU A 230 -26.88 -20.32 7.79
N GLY A 231 -26.01 -19.77 8.65
CA GLY A 231 -26.01 -20.08 10.08
C GLY A 231 -27.30 -19.63 10.76
N PHE A 232 -27.76 -18.42 10.47
CA PHE A 232 -28.98 -17.87 11.09
C PHE A 232 -30.24 -18.60 10.62
N SER A 233 -30.30 -19.00 9.34
CA SER A 233 -31.41 -19.79 8.79
C SER A 233 -31.58 -21.10 9.55
N VAL A 234 -30.50 -21.87 9.73
CA VAL A 234 -30.54 -23.17 10.43
C VAL A 234 -31.00 -23.02 11.88
N VAL A 235 -30.48 -22.03 12.62
CA VAL A 235 -30.87 -21.78 14.01
C VAL A 235 -32.34 -21.39 14.12
N ALA A 236 -32.85 -20.55 13.22
CA ALA A 236 -34.26 -20.16 13.19
C ALA A 236 -35.18 -21.36 12.93
N PHE A 237 -34.80 -22.23 11.98
CA PHE A 237 -35.56 -23.46 11.69
C PHE A 237 -35.57 -24.43 12.88
N LEU A 238 -34.42 -24.71 13.50
CA LEU A 238 -34.33 -25.56 14.70
C LEU A 238 -35.13 -25.01 15.87
N GLY A 239 -35.06 -23.70 16.12
CA GLY A 239 -35.85 -23.03 17.15
C GLY A 239 -37.35 -23.17 16.92
N TYR A 240 -37.80 -22.94 15.68
CA TYR A 240 -39.22 -23.08 15.31
C TYR A 240 -39.73 -24.51 15.50
N PHE A 241 -38.99 -25.51 14.99
CA PHE A 241 -39.35 -26.92 15.14
C PHE A 241 -39.39 -27.36 16.61
N GLY A 242 -38.46 -26.89 17.44
CA GLY A 242 -38.47 -27.17 18.88
C GLY A 242 -39.74 -26.67 19.57
N ILE A 243 -40.18 -25.44 19.25
CA ILE A 243 -41.40 -24.85 19.81
C ILE A 243 -42.65 -25.64 19.40
N VAL A 244 -42.76 -26.03 18.12
CA VAL A 244 -43.91 -26.80 17.61
C VAL A 244 -43.99 -28.18 18.26
N SER A 245 -42.86 -28.90 18.34
CA SER A 245 -42.82 -30.22 19.00
C SER A 245 -43.20 -30.15 20.47
N LEU A 246 -42.74 -29.13 21.20
CA LEU A 246 -43.13 -28.91 22.60
C LEU A 246 -44.63 -28.63 22.74
N LYS A 247 -45.21 -27.81 21.85
CA LYS A 247 -46.66 -27.56 21.85
C LYS A 247 -47.44 -28.85 21.59
N LEU A 248 -47.02 -29.65 20.61
CA LEU A 248 -47.66 -30.94 20.28
C LEU A 248 -47.62 -31.92 21.44
N LEU A 249 -46.46 -32.07 22.09
CA LEU A 249 -46.31 -32.93 23.26
C LEU A 249 -47.20 -32.47 24.42
N LYS A 250 -47.30 -31.16 24.67
CA LYS A 250 -48.20 -30.61 25.68
C LYS A 250 -49.67 -30.89 25.36
N THR A 251 -50.13 -30.68 24.12
CA THR A 251 -51.50 -31.03 23.73
C THR A 251 -51.77 -32.52 23.85
N LYS A 252 -50.82 -33.38 23.47
CA LYS A 252 -50.98 -34.84 23.63
C LYS A 252 -51.04 -35.26 25.10
N ALA A 253 -50.24 -34.61 25.97
CA ALA A 253 -50.29 -34.84 27.41
C ALA A 253 -51.63 -34.41 28.02
N ILE A 254 -52.16 -33.24 27.60
CA ILE A 254 -53.49 -32.77 28.04
C ILE A 254 -54.58 -33.73 27.56
N GLN A 255 -54.54 -34.16 26.29
CA GLN A 255 -55.53 -35.08 25.73
C GLN A 255 -55.48 -36.49 26.35
N ALA A 256 -54.31 -36.94 26.82
CA ALA A 256 -54.19 -38.18 27.58
C ALA A 256 -54.80 -38.05 28.99
N MET A 257 -54.67 -36.87 29.62
CA MET A 257 -55.27 -36.59 30.92
C MET A 257 -56.80 -36.43 30.86
N GLU A 258 -57.35 -35.85 29.77
CA GLU A 258 -58.81 -35.79 29.56
C GLU A 258 -59.42 -37.19 29.41
N ARG A 259 -58.72 -38.11 28.73
CA ARG A 259 -59.20 -39.49 28.52
C ARG A 259 -59.25 -40.33 29.80
N GLN A 260 -58.38 -40.05 30.78
CA GLN A 260 -58.41 -40.73 32.08
C GLN A 260 -59.52 -40.19 32.99
N ALA A 261 -59.90 -38.91 32.86
CA ALA A 261 -61.02 -38.34 33.60
C ALA A 261 -62.39 -38.85 33.09
N ASP A 262 -62.52 -39.13 31.79
CA ASP A 262 -63.74 -39.72 31.22
C ASP A 262 -63.96 -41.18 31.66
N GLU A 263 -62.89 -41.95 31.88
CA GLU A 263 -62.99 -43.34 32.37
C GLU A 263 -63.40 -43.41 33.86
N ASP A 264 -62.96 -42.45 34.69
CA ASP A 264 -63.33 -42.37 36.11
C ASP A 264 -64.77 -41.86 36.33
N LEU A 265 -65.36 -41.16 35.35
CA LEU A 265 -66.74 -40.67 35.39
C LEU A 265 -67.80 -41.66 34.87
N VAL A 266 -67.39 -42.78 34.27
CA VAL A 266 -68.31 -43.79 33.72
C VAL A 266 -68.73 -44.84 34.76
N LEU A 267 -68.04 -44.92 35.91
CA LEU A 267 -68.20 -46.05 36.84
C LEU A 267 -69.26 -45.94 37.93
N ASP A 268 -70.14 -44.93 37.98
CA ASP A 268 -71.29 -45.02 38.91
C ASP A 268 -72.53 -44.22 38.47
N THR A 269 -73.26 -44.75 37.48
CA THR A 269 -74.65 -44.31 37.21
C THR A 269 -75.60 -45.45 37.51
N ILE A 270 -76.48 -45.28 38.51
CA ILE A 270 -77.46 -46.27 38.92
C ILE A 270 -78.82 -45.90 38.33
N TRP A 271 -79.54 -46.89 37.80
CA TRP A 271 -80.90 -46.71 37.29
C TRP A 271 -81.91 -46.81 38.44
N VAL A 272 -82.73 -45.78 38.63
CA VAL A 272 -83.86 -45.80 39.58
C VAL A 272 -85.14 -45.57 38.76
N GLY A 273 -85.83 -46.66 38.43
CA GLY A 273 -86.98 -46.62 37.54
C GLY A 273 -86.59 -46.21 36.10
N SER A 274 -87.38 -45.32 35.48
CA SER A 274 -87.24 -44.91 34.07
C SER A 274 -86.39 -43.66 33.83
N SER A 275 -85.65 -43.18 34.84
CA SER A 275 -84.75 -42.03 34.72
C SER A 275 -83.34 -42.36 35.23
N LYS A 276 -82.32 -41.87 34.52
CA LYS A 276 -80.90 -42.09 34.83
C LYS A 276 -80.35 -40.91 35.65
N MET A 277 -79.72 -41.19 36.80
CA MET A 277 -79.15 -40.17 37.68
C MET A 277 -77.72 -40.55 38.14
N PRO A 278 -76.85 -39.56 38.41
CA PRO A 278 -75.49 -39.81 38.89
C PRO A 278 -75.50 -40.31 40.35
N SER A 279 -74.76 -41.38 40.64
CA SER A 279 -74.59 -41.91 41.99
C SER A 279 -73.41 -41.21 42.66
N ALA A 280 -73.68 -40.41 43.69
CA ALA A 280 -72.63 -39.92 44.58
C ALA A 280 -72.51 -40.91 45.74
N THR A 281 -71.43 -41.70 45.77
CA THR A 281 -71.11 -42.51 46.94
C THR A 281 -70.88 -41.58 48.13
N VAL A 282 -71.82 -41.60 49.08
CA VAL A 282 -71.73 -40.83 50.33
C VAL A 282 -70.64 -41.45 51.20
N THR A 283 -69.44 -40.91 51.12
CA THR A 283 -68.36 -41.24 52.05
C THR A 283 -68.63 -40.52 53.37
N ARG A 284 -69.22 -41.23 54.33
CA ARG A 284 -69.34 -40.76 55.72
C ARG A 284 -67.92 -40.64 56.30
N THR A 285 -67.43 -39.42 56.48
CA THR A 285 -66.20 -39.18 57.25
C THR A 285 -66.48 -39.48 58.73
N GLN A 286 -65.71 -40.38 59.32
CA GLN A 286 -65.69 -40.53 60.78
C GLN A 286 -65.01 -39.30 61.38
N PRO A 287 -65.57 -38.67 62.42
CA PRO A 287 -64.91 -37.58 63.13
C PRO A 287 -63.70 -38.15 63.89
N ASN A 288 -62.50 -37.68 63.56
CA ASN A 288 -61.31 -37.94 64.36
C ASN A 288 -61.27 -36.86 65.47
N LEU A 289 -61.30 -37.31 66.72
CA LEU A 289 -61.32 -36.46 67.90
C LEU A 289 -59.97 -35.76 68.07
N GLU A 290 -60.01 -34.44 68.23
CA GLU A 290 -58.89 -33.65 68.73
C GLU A 290 -58.61 -34.04 70.19
N ASN A 291 -57.53 -34.79 70.42
CA ASN A 291 -56.93 -34.84 71.75
C ASN A 291 -56.01 -33.62 71.89
N GLY A 292 -56.55 -32.58 72.52
CA GLY A 292 -55.78 -31.52 73.12
C GLY A 292 -55.29 -31.89 74.53
N GLY A 293 -54.10 -31.40 74.86
CA GLY A 293 -53.52 -31.43 76.20
C GLY A 293 -52.52 -32.57 76.38
N PHE A 294 -51.39 -32.39 77.06
CA PHE A 294 -50.93 -31.30 77.92
C PHE A 294 -49.45 -31.61 78.24
N LEU A 295 -48.67 -30.54 78.46
CA LEU A 295 -47.41 -30.36 79.21
C LEU A 295 -46.58 -31.61 79.63
N GLU A 296 -45.25 -31.57 79.66
CA GLU A 296 -44.47 -30.83 80.66
C GLU A 296 -42.96 -30.94 80.34
N SER A 297 -42.27 -29.81 80.53
CA SER A 297 -40.92 -29.64 81.10
C SER A 297 -39.77 -30.60 80.73
#